data_AF-A0A7K0PPM9-F1
#
_entry.id   AF-A0A7K0PPM9-F1
#
_cell.length_a   1.000
_cell.length_b   1.000
_cell.length_c   1.000
_cell.angle_alpha   90.00
_cell.angle_beta   90.00
_cell.angle_gamma   90.00
#
_symmetry.space_group_name_H-M   'P 1'
#
loop_
_entity.id
_entity.type
_entity.pdbx_description
1 polymer ?
#
loop_
_entity_poly.entity_id
_entity_poly.type
_entity_poly.pdbx_seq_one_letter_code
_entity_poly.pdbx_strand_id
1 'polypeptide(L)'
;MALEHPHLIWIDCEMTGLSLESDVLVEIAVLVTDSELNVIGDGVDVVIKATDAQLAAMNEYVTEMHTNSGLITEIPKGISTADAEAQVLAYLIASG
;
A
#
# COMPACT_ATOMS: atom_id res chain seq x y z
N MET A 1 1.94 6.21 -29.89
CA MET A 1 2.96 7.18 -29.46
C MET A 1 2.84 7.30 -27.96
N ALA A 2 3.94 7.28 -27.21
CA ALA A 2 3.87 7.64 -25.79
C ALA A 2 3.45 9.12 -25.69
N LEU A 3 2.65 9.47 -24.67
CA LEU A 3 2.43 10.87 -24.34
C LEU A 3 3.79 11.54 -24.12
N GLU A 4 4.01 12.74 -24.68
CA GLU A 4 5.25 13.50 -24.44
C GLU A 4 5.47 13.81 -22.95
N HIS A 5 4.39 13.79 -22.16
CA HIS A 5 4.38 14.01 -20.72
C HIS A 5 3.42 13.01 -20.05
N PRO A 6 3.86 11.76 -19.79
CA PRO A 6 3.01 10.78 -19.13
C PRO A 6 2.84 11.13 -17.64
N HIS A 7 1.68 10.78 -17.08
CA HIS A 7 1.49 10.75 -15.63
C HIS A 7 2.44 9.73 -14.99
N LEU A 8 2.84 10.01 -13.76
CA LEU A 8 3.64 9.10 -12.93
C LEU A 8 2.77 8.56 -11.80
N ILE A 9 2.81 7.24 -11.61
CA ILE A 9 2.13 6.55 -10.51
C ILE A 9 3.19 6.19 -9.47
N TRP A 10 3.06 6.76 -8.28
CA TRP A 10 3.88 6.50 -7.12
C TRP A 10 3.16 5.49 -6.23
N ILE A 11 3.87 4.45 -5.81
CA ILE A 11 3.34 3.40 -4.97
C ILE A 11 4.33 3.14 -3.86
N ASP A 12 3.83 3.09 -2.63
CA ASP A 12 4.56 2.61 -1.47
C ASP A 12 3.76 1.50 -0.78
N CYS A 13 4.46 0.50 -0.29
CA CYS A 13 3.86 -0.74 0.22
C CYS A 13 4.60 -1.21 1.46
N GLU A 14 3.82 -1.56 2.49
CA GLU A 14 4.36 -2.23 3.69
C GLU A 14 3.97 -3.70 3.69
N MET A 15 4.89 -4.56 4.13
CA MET A 15 4.71 -6.02 4.14
C MET A 15 5.06 -6.62 5.50
N THR A 16 4.64 -7.86 5.73
CA THR A 16 5.09 -8.67 6.88
C THR A 16 6.54 -9.17 6.75
N GLY A 17 7.16 -8.99 5.58
CA GLY A 17 8.52 -9.40 5.29
C GLY A 17 8.86 -9.33 3.79
N LEU A 18 9.86 -10.09 3.35
CA LEU A 18 10.41 -10.04 1.99
C LEU A 18 10.20 -11.34 1.18
N SER A 19 9.55 -12.35 1.77
CA SER A 19 9.26 -13.62 1.12
C SER A 19 7.98 -13.52 0.30
N LEU A 20 8.08 -13.68 -1.03
CA LEU A 20 6.92 -13.71 -1.91
C LEU A 20 5.99 -14.91 -1.66
N GLU A 21 6.47 -15.96 -0.99
CA GLU A 21 5.70 -17.18 -0.72
C GLU A 21 4.85 -17.09 0.55
N SER A 22 5.31 -16.31 1.54
CA SER A 22 4.73 -16.34 2.90
C SER A 22 4.33 -14.97 3.43
N ASP A 23 5.00 -13.91 3.00
CA ASP A 23 4.73 -12.56 3.48
C ASP A 23 3.61 -11.90 2.68
N VAL A 24 2.87 -11.01 3.35
CA VAL A 24 1.70 -10.35 2.77
C VAL A 24 1.81 -8.84 2.89
N LEU A 25 1.12 -8.17 1.96
CA LEU A 25 0.91 -6.73 1.95
C LEU A 25 0.00 -6.32 3.11
N VAL A 26 0.40 -5.30 3.86
CA VAL A 26 -0.31 -4.81 5.05
C VAL A 26 -0.65 -3.33 4.99
N GLU A 27 -0.08 -2.58 4.06
CA GLU A 27 -0.45 -1.20 3.75
C GLU A 27 -0.10 -0.90 2.29
N ILE A 28 -0.89 -0.04 1.64
CA ILE A 28 -0.58 0.49 0.32
C ILE A 28 -0.99 1.96 0.23
N ALA A 29 -0.05 2.79 -0.22
CA ALA A 29 -0.29 4.17 -0.57
C ALA A 29 -0.02 4.40 -2.07
N VAL A 30 -0.93 5.11 -2.74
CA VAL A 30 -0.82 5.41 -4.18
C VAL A 30 -1.09 6.88 -4.44
N LEU A 31 -0.23 7.51 -5.24
CA LEU A 31 -0.36 8.90 -5.65
C LEU A 31 -0.01 9.06 -7.13
N VAL A 32 -0.77 9.88 -7.85
CA VAL A 32 -0.51 10.23 -9.25
C VAL A 32 0.02 11.66 -9.32
N THR A 33 1.05 11.87 -10.14
CA THR A 33 1.54 13.21 -10.47
C THR A 33 1.57 13.42 -11.97
N ASP A 34 1.54 14.68 -12.40
CA ASP A 34 1.97 15.04 -13.75
C ASP A 34 3.50 14.91 -13.91
N SER A 35 4.02 15.22 -15.09
CA SER A 35 5.46 15.14 -15.38
C SER A 35 6.32 16.19 -14.65
N GLU A 36 5.69 17.22 -14.08
CA GLU A 36 6.35 18.25 -13.27
C GLU A 36 6.25 17.96 -11.76
N LEU A 37 5.75 16.78 -11.40
CA LEU A 37 5.56 16.30 -10.03
C LEU A 37 4.45 17.05 -9.25
N ASN A 38 3.52 17.71 -9.95
CA ASN A 38 2.33 18.24 -9.30
C ASN A 38 1.37 17.08 -9.01
N VAL A 39 0.88 17.00 -7.76
CA VAL A 39 -0.03 15.96 -7.30
C VAL A 39 -1.41 16.10 -7.94
N ILE A 40 -1.96 14.97 -8.41
CA ILE A 40 -3.30 14.86 -9.00
C ILE A 40 -4.19 14.06 -8.03
N GLY A 41 -5.24 14.71 -7.54
CA GLY A 41 -6.19 14.12 -6.58
C GLY A 41 -5.61 13.97 -5.17
N ASP A 42 -6.34 13.23 -4.32
CA ASP A 42 -6.00 13.09 -2.90
C ASP A 42 -5.16 11.82 -2.59
N GLY A 43 -4.98 10.93 -3.58
CA GLY A 43 -4.31 9.64 -3.41
C GLY A 43 -5.20 8.57 -2.78
N VAL A 44 -4.57 7.42 -2.50
CA VAL A 44 -5.13 6.32 -1.70
C VAL A 44 -4.11 5.98 -0.63
N ASP A 45 -4.57 5.77 0.59
CA ASP A 45 -3.76 5.32 1.73
C ASP A 45 -4.62 4.39 2.59
N VAL A 46 -4.34 3.09 2.54
CA VAL A 46 -5.16 2.07 3.19
C VAL A 46 -4.33 0.95 3.81
N VAL A 47 -4.74 0.55 5.01
CA VAL A 47 -4.19 -0.61 5.72
C VAL A 47 -4.94 -1.87 5.30
N ILE A 48 -4.19 -2.93 4.97
CA ILE A 48 -4.70 -4.23 4.55
C ILE A 48 -4.57 -5.23 5.69
N LYS A 49 -5.64 -5.97 5.93
CA LYS A 49 -5.71 -6.92 7.03
C LYS A 49 -4.88 -8.17 6.79
N ALA A 50 -3.96 -8.44 7.70
CA ALA A 50 -3.31 -9.74 7.87
C ALA A 50 -3.99 -10.56 8.98
N THR A 51 -3.86 -11.89 8.89
CA THR A 51 -4.30 -12.81 9.95
C THR A 51 -3.31 -12.84 11.11
N ASP A 52 -3.78 -13.24 12.29
CA ASP A 52 -2.92 -13.40 13.47
C ASP A 52 -1.73 -14.34 13.21
N ALA A 53 -1.92 -15.38 12.39
CA ALA A 53 -0.86 -16.32 12.03
C ALA A 53 0.21 -15.67 11.14
N GLN A 54 -0.18 -14.78 10.22
CA GLN A 54 0.75 -14.03 9.36
C GLN A 54 1.52 -12.99 10.17
N LEU A 55 0.85 -12.29 11.09
CA LEU A 55 1.51 -11.35 11.99
C LEU A 55 2.50 -12.05 12.93
N ALA A 56 2.14 -13.22 13.46
CA ALA A 56 3.02 -14.01 14.32
C ALA A 56 4.23 -14.62 13.58
N ALA A 57 4.18 -14.67 12.24
CA ALA A 57 5.27 -15.18 11.41
C ALA A 57 6.32 -14.10 11.06
N MET A 58 6.06 -12.84 11.38
CA MET A 58 7.03 -11.75 11.17
C MET A 58 8.29 -11.99 12.00
N ASN A 59 9.45 -11.62 11.44
CA ASN A 59 10.68 -11.61 12.21
C ASN A 59 10.68 -10.44 13.23
N GLU A 60 11.65 -10.47 14.15
CA GLU A 60 11.78 -9.46 15.21
C GLU A 60 11.90 -8.04 14.66
N TYR A 61 12.68 -7.85 13.59
CA TYR A 61 12.92 -6.55 12.98
C TYR A 61 11.64 -5.93 12.40
N VAL A 62 10.88 -6.69 11.61
CA VAL A 62 9.62 -6.22 11.01
C VAL A 62 8.56 -6.00 12.09
N THR A 63 8.51 -6.88 13.10
CA THR A 63 7.59 -6.73 14.23
C THR A 63 7.88 -5.43 14.99
N GLU A 64 9.14 -5.12 15.28
CA GLU A 64 9.55 -3.88 15.95
C GLU A 64 9.27 -2.65 15.08
N MET A 65 9.56 -2.74 13.77
CA MET A 65 9.28 -1.65 12.81
C MET A 65 7.79 -1.28 12.82
N HIS A 66 6.90 -2.24 12.61
CA HIS A 66 5.45 -2.01 12.59
C HIS A 66 4.89 -1.64 13.96
N THR A 67 5.56 -2.06 15.04
CA THR A 67 5.21 -1.62 16.40
C THR A 67 5.56 -0.15 16.62
N ASN A 68 6.75 0.27 16.20
CA ASN A 68 7.23 1.64 16.37
C ASN A 68 6.46 2.64 15.48
N SER A 69 6.03 2.23 14.28
CA SER A 69 5.17 3.05 13.42
C SER A 69 3.72 3.13 13.92
N GLY A 70 3.29 2.16 14.75
CA GLY A 70 1.91 1.99 15.18
C GLY A 70 1.07 1.15 14.22
N LEU A 71 1.59 0.83 13.02
CA LEU A 71 0.90 0.04 12.00
C LEU A 71 0.47 -1.33 12.54
N ILE A 72 1.23 -1.94 13.45
CA ILE A 72 0.90 -3.23 14.08
C ILE A 72 -0.51 -3.25 14.70
N THR A 73 -1.01 -2.09 15.16
CA THR A 73 -2.32 -1.96 15.79
C THR A 73 -3.46 -1.65 14.81
N GLU A 74 -3.11 -1.19 13.61
CA GLU A 74 -4.05 -0.88 12.54
C GLU A 74 -4.26 -2.08 11.61
N ILE A 75 -3.24 -2.92 11.38
CA ILE A 75 -3.34 -4.12 10.51
C ILE A 75 -4.57 -4.99 10.85
N PRO A 76 -4.88 -5.33 12.11
CA PRO A 76 -6.05 -6.15 12.42
C PRO A 76 -7.41 -5.52 12.05
N LYS A 77 -7.43 -4.18 11.93
CA LYS A 77 -8.61 -3.36 11.57
C LYS A 77 -8.67 -3.02 10.08
N GLY A 78 -7.64 -3.38 9.32
CA GLY A 78 -7.53 -3.09 7.89
C GLY A 78 -8.66 -3.70 7.06
N ILE A 79 -8.71 -3.28 5.79
CA ILE A 79 -9.66 -3.79 4.80
C ILE A 79 -9.11 -5.05 4.12
N SER A 80 -9.93 -5.70 3.29
CA SER A 80 -9.46 -6.82 2.48
C SER A 80 -8.55 -6.34 1.35
N THR A 81 -7.64 -7.20 0.88
CA THR A 81 -6.80 -6.91 -0.29
C THR A 81 -7.64 -6.56 -1.53
N ALA A 82 -8.79 -7.20 -1.71
CA ALA A 82 -9.71 -6.93 -2.81
C ALA A 82 -10.35 -5.53 -2.72
N ASP A 83 -10.70 -5.08 -1.52
CA ASP A 83 -11.24 -3.72 -1.32
C ASP A 83 -10.15 -2.65 -1.53
N ALA A 84 -8.91 -2.94 -1.13
CA ALA A 84 -7.77 -2.06 -1.38
C ALA A 84 -7.48 -1.94 -2.88
N GLU A 85 -7.44 -3.07 -3.60
CA GLU A 85 -7.29 -3.11 -5.06
C GLU A 85 -8.39 -2.29 -5.75
N ALA A 86 -9.65 -2.47 -5.35
CA ALA A 86 -10.78 -1.73 -5.91
C ALA A 86 -10.64 -0.21 -5.71
N GLN A 87 -10.17 0.24 -4.53
CA GLN A 87 -9.94 1.66 -4.25
C GLN A 87 -8.78 2.23 -5.07
N VAL A 88 -7.66 1.50 -5.17
CA VAL A 88 -6.52 1.90 -5.99
C VAL A 88 -6.93 2.01 -7.46
N LEU A 89 -7.61 1.01 -8.02
CA LEU A 89 -8.09 1.06 -9.40
C LEU A 89 -9.06 2.21 -9.63
N ALA A 90 -9.99 2.46 -8.71
CA ALA A 90 -10.91 3.59 -8.81
C ALA A 90 -10.17 4.94 -8.84
N TYR A 91 -9.15 5.11 -7.99
CA TYR A 91 -8.31 6.32 -7.98
C TYR A 91 -7.53 6.50 -9.28
N LEU A 92 -6.88 5.44 -9.78
CA LEU A 92 -6.13 5.49 -11.04
C LEU A 92 -7.04 5.83 -12.23
N ILE A 93 -8.24 5.24 -12.31
CA ILE A 93 -9.22 5.56 -13.36
C ILE A 93 -9.69 7.02 -13.26
N ALA A 94 -9.87 7.55 -12.05
CA ALA A 94 -10.28 8.93 -11.85
C ALA A 94 -9.18 9.96 -12.14
N SER A 95 -7.91 9.55 -12.14
CA SER A 95 -6.75 10.43 -12.31
C SER A 95 -6.36 10.69 -13.76
N GLY A 96 -7.06 10.06 -14.72
CA GLY A 96 -6.84 10.22 -16.16
C GLY A 96 -5.55 9.58 -16.67
#